data_AF-A0A8C6H3W9-F1
#
_entry.id   AF-A0A8C6H3W9-F1
#
_cell.length_a   1.000
_cell.length_b   1.000
_cell.length_c   1.000
_cell.angle_alpha   90.00
_cell.angle_beta   90.00
_cell.angle_gamma   90.00
#
_symmetry.space_group_name_H-M   'P 1'
#
loop_
_entity.id
_entity.type
_entity.pdbx_description
1 polymer ?
#
loop_
_entity_poly.entity_id
_entity_poly.type
_entity_poly.pdbx_seq_one_letter_code
_entity_poly.pdbx_strand_id
1 'polypeptide(L)'
;SGAEDALQLQVFFDGDIGGERVGLIVLELFADIVPKTAENFHGGDFSNQNGTGGKSIYGEKFEDENFHYKHDREGLLSMANAGPNTNGSQLFNTTVPTPHLDGKHVVFGQVIKGLGWQGCLKCRSEW
;
A
#
# COMPACT_ATOMS: atom_id res chain seq x y z
N SER A 1 -4.87 12.38 21.52
CA SER A 1 -5.49 11.12 21.96
C SER A 1 -5.97 10.37 20.74
N GLY A 2 -5.05 9.83 19.92
CA GLY A 2 -5.45 9.29 18.61
C GLY A 2 -4.30 8.99 17.64
N ALA A 3 -3.07 8.82 18.14
CA ALA A 3 -1.92 8.42 17.33
C ALA A 3 -1.26 7.15 17.91
N GLU A 4 -2.02 6.39 18.70
CA GLU A 4 -1.47 5.32 19.55
C GLU A 4 -1.64 3.90 18.98
N ASP A 5 -2.42 3.70 17.91
CA ASP A 5 -2.64 2.38 17.29
C ASP A 5 -2.22 2.29 15.80
N ALA A 6 -1.65 3.36 15.25
CA ALA A 6 -1.19 3.36 13.86
C ALA A 6 0.12 2.58 13.71
N LEU A 7 0.07 1.43 13.03
CA LEU A 7 1.26 0.65 12.71
C LEU A 7 2.05 1.37 11.63
N GLN A 8 3.20 1.94 12.01
CA GLN A 8 4.13 2.53 11.05
C GLN A 8 5.09 1.47 10.53
N LEU A 9 5.03 1.20 9.23
CA LEU A 9 5.98 0.35 8.55
C LEU A 9 7.02 1.22 7.85
N GLN A 10 8.29 1.00 8.19
CA GLN A 10 9.42 1.61 7.51
C GLN A 10 9.88 0.66 6.40
N VAL A 11 9.72 1.10 5.15
CA VAL A 11 10.14 0.33 3.98
C VAL A 11 11.35 1.03 3.36
N PHE A 12 12.48 0.32 3.31
CA PHE A 12 13.65 0.76 2.57
C PHE A 12 13.51 0.30 1.14
N PHE A 13 13.37 1.25 0.21
CA PHE A 13 13.53 0.96 -1.20
C PHE A 13 15.01 1.07 -1.55
N ASP A 14 15.71 -0.06 -1.65
CA ASP A 14 17.07 -0.08 -2.20
C ASP A 14 16.95 -0.06 -3.73
N GLY A 15 16.75 1.14 -4.28
CA GLY A 15 16.63 1.35 -5.71
C GLY A 15 17.14 2.73 -6.10
N ASP A 16 17.90 2.77 -7.19
CA ASP A 16 18.28 3.99 -7.87
C ASP A 16 17.33 4.23 -9.04
N ILE A 17 16.58 5.34 -9.01
CA ILE A 17 15.76 5.78 -10.16
C ILE A 17 16.45 7.01 -10.75
N GLY A 18 17.00 6.87 -11.96
CA GLY A 18 17.71 7.97 -12.63
C GLY A 18 19.04 8.36 -11.98
N GLY A 19 19.62 7.50 -11.13
CA GLY A 19 20.86 7.78 -10.40
C GLY A 19 20.68 8.47 -9.06
N GLU A 20 19.42 8.73 -8.63
CA GLU A 20 19.12 9.16 -7.28
C GLU A 20 18.66 7.98 -6.42
N ARG A 21 19.30 7.86 -5.26
CA ARG A 21 18.97 6.83 -4.27
C ARG A 21 17.61 7.13 -3.68
N VAL A 22 16.65 6.22 -3.90
CA VAL A 22 15.35 6.30 -3.26
C VAL A 22 15.56 6.08 -1.76
N GLY A 23 15.26 7.10 -0.96
CA GLY A 23 15.46 7.06 0.49
C GLY A 23 14.42 6.21 1.21
N LEU A 24 14.40 6.33 2.54
CA LEU A 24 13.41 5.67 3.38
C LEU A 24 11.99 6.15 3.06
N ILE A 25 11.08 5.21 2.85
CA ILE A 25 9.64 5.46 2.76
C ILE A 25 9.00 5.00 4.06
N VAL A 26 8.19 5.87 4.65
CA VAL A 26 7.45 5.51 5.87
C VAL A 26 5.98 5.45 5.53
N LEU A 27 5.40 4.29 5.80
CA LEU A 27 4.00 3.97 5.59
C LEU A 27 3.30 3.91 6.93
N GLU A 28 2.07 4.41 6.98
CA GLU A 28 1.15 4.25 8.09
C GLU A 28 0.02 3.31 7.65
N LEU A 29 -0.25 2.27 8.44
CA LEU A 29 -1.32 1.30 8.17
C LEU A 29 -2.53 1.56 9.07
N PHE A 30 -3.73 1.50 8.49
CA PHE A 30 -5.01 1.71 9.17
C PHE A 30 -5.52 0.43 9.83
N ALA A 31 -4.72 -0.14 10.74
CA ALA A 31 -5.00 -1.44 11.36
C ALA A 31 -6.23 -1.45 12.28
N ASP A 32 -6.69 -0.28 12.74
CA ASP A 32 -7.93 -0.09 13.48
C ASP A 32 -9.18 -0.22 12.59
N ILE A 33 -9.05 0.12 11.30
CA ILE A 33 -10.16 0.10 10.33
C ILE A 33 -10.14 -1.17 9.47
N VAL A 34 -8.96 -1.63 9.06
CA VAL A 34 -8.76 -2.81 8.21
C VAL A 34 -7.66 -3.72 8.78
N PRO A 35 -7.88 -4.30 9.99
CA PRO A 35 -6.87 -5.09 10.68
C PRO A 35 -6.34 -6.26 9.85
N LYS A 36 -7.19 -6.98 9.11
CA LYS A 36 -6.74 -8.14 8.31
C LYS A 36 -5.89 -7.68 7.13
N THR A 37 -6.31 -6.61 6.46
CA THR A 37 -5.57 -6.08 5.31
C THR A 37 -4.22 -5.52 5.74
N ALA A 38 -4.17 -4.81 6.88
CA ALA A 38 -2.93 -4.31 7.47
C ALA A 38 -2.00 -5.45 7.93
N GLU A 39 -2.53 -6.47 8.59
CA GLU A 39 -1.77 -7.65 9.02
C GLU A 39 -1.22 -8.42 7.82
N ASN A 40 -1.99 -8.57 6.74
CA ASN A 40 -1.52 -9.19 5.50
C ASN A 40 -0.30 -8.48 4.91
N PHE A 41 -0.34 -7.15 4.86
CA PHE A 41 0.76 -6.36 4.35
C PHE A 41 1.99 -6.43 5.27
N HIS A 42 1.77 -6.34 6.59
CA HIS A 42 2.84 -6.42 7.58
C HIS A 42 3.50 -7.80 7.59
N GLY A 43 2.70 -8.89 7.64
CA GLY A 43 3.18 -10.26 7.72
C GLY A 43 3.77 -10.81 6.42
N GLY A 44 3.32 -10.32 5.26
CA GLY A 44 3.88 -10.70 3.96
C GLY A 44 5.35 -10.29 3.79
N ASP A 45 5.74 -9.13 4.34
CA ASP A 45 7.11 -8.59 4.24
C ASP A 45 8.13 -9.35 5.13
N PHE A 46 7.68 -9.89 6.28
CA PHE A 46 8.55 -10.67 7.17
C PHE A 46 9.04 -12.00 6.56
N SER A 47 8.29 -12.58 5.63
CA SER A 47 8.58 -13.91 5.12
C SER A 47 9.77 -13.97 4.16
N ASN A 48 10.03 -12.90 3.39
CA ASN A 48 11.06 -12.90 2.36
C ASN A 48 12.10 -11.77 2.47
N GLN A 49 11.88 -10.71 3.28
CA GLN A 49 12.82 -9.58 3.52
C GLN A 49 13.47 -8.97 2.25
N ASN A 50 12.87 -9.17 1.08
CA ASN A 50 13.42 -8.77 -0.22
C ASN A 50 12.33 -8.32 -1.22
N GLY A 51 11.10 -8.07 -0.74
CA GLY A 51 9.99 -7.63 -1.57
C GLY A 51 9.37 -8.70 -2.49
N THR A 52 9.74 -9.98 -2.37
CA THR A 52 9.12 -11.08 -3.16
C THR A 52 7.93 -11.76 -2.46
N GLY A 53 7.41 -11.17 -1.36
CA GLY A 53 6.24 -11.65 -0.62
C GLY A 53 4.96 -11.56 -1.45
N GLY A 54 4.81 -12.44 -2.43
CA GLY A 54 3.74 -12.42 -3.44
C GLY A 54 2.48 -13.20 -3.05
N LYS A 55 2.41 -13.77 -1.85
CA LYS A 55 1.21 -14.50 -1.36
C LYS A 55 0.66 -13.82 -0.11
N SER A 56 -0.66 -13.70 -0.06
CA SER A 56 -1.33 -13.28 1.17
C SER A 56 -0.99 -14.29 2.28
N ILE A 57 -0.83 -13.79 3.51
CA ILE A 57 -0.63 -14.66 4.67
C ILE A 57 -1.85 -15.55 4.95
N TYR A 58 -3.01 -15.23 4.35
CA TYR A 58 -4.26 -15.96 4.49
C TYR A 58 -4.56 -16.93 3.34
N GLY A 59 -3.70 -17.03 2.31
CA GLY A 59 -3.90 -17.91 1.15
C GLY A 59 -3.61 -17.24 -0.20
N GLU A 60 -4.20 -17.73 -1.30
CA GLU A 60 -4.04 -17.09 -2.61
C GLU A 60 -4.82 -15.77 -2.73
N LYS A 61 -6.02 -15.71 -2.14
CA LYS A 61 -6.90 -14.54 -2.18
C LYS A 61 -7.66 -14.36 -0.86
N PHE A 62 -7.99 -13.12 -0.51
CA PHE A 62 -8.86 -12.77 0.62
C PHE A 62 -9.91 -11.71 0.25
N GLU A 63 -10.93 -11.61 1.10
CA GLU A 63 -12.11 -10.76 0.89
C GLU A 63 -11.81 -9.26 1.03
N ASP A 64 -12.68 -8.41 0.48
CA ASP A 64 -12.66 -6.97 0.73
C ASP A 64 -13.14 -6.69 2.15
N GLU A 65 -12.24 -6.22 3.02
CA GLU A 65 -12.55 -6.06 4.44
C GLU A 65 -13.59 -4.96 4.71
N ASN A 66 -13.40 -3.79 4.10
CA ASN A 66 -14.41 -2.73 3.97
C ASN A 66 -13.92 -1.65 2.99
N PHE A 67 -14.82 -0.72 2.65
CA PHE A 67 -14.52 0.45 1.82
C PHE A 67 -14.72 1.75 2.61
N HIS A 68 -14.25 1.79 3.86
CA HIS A 68 -14.44 2.96 4.74
C HIS A 68 -13.76 4.22 4.18
N TYR A 69 -12.51 4.08 3.75
CA TYR A 69 -11.75 5.17 3.15
C TYR A 69 -11.96 5.26 1.64
N LYS A 70 -11.95 6.50 1.14
CA LYS A 70 -12.02 6.82 -0.28
C LYS A 70 -10.63 7.16 -0.81
N HIS A 71 -10.47 7.07 -2.12
CA HIS A 71 -9.24 7.45 -2.80
C HIS A 71 -9.23 8.94 -3.12
N ASP A 72 -9.28 9.78 -2.08
CA ASP A 72 -9.53 11.22 -2.18
C ASP A 72 -8.26 12.09 -2.23
N ARG A 73 -7.07 11.49 -2.06
CA ARG A 73 -5.77 12.17 -2.08
C ARG A 73 -4.66 11.27 -2.62
N GLU A 74 -3.53 11.88 -2.92
CA GLU A 74 -2.29 11.17 -3.22
C GLU A 74 -1.69 10.52 -1.96
N GLY A 75 -0.84 9.52 -2.15
CA GLY A 75 -0.15 8.81 -1.08
C GLY A 75 -0.97 7.73 -0.38
N LEU A 76 -2.16 7.36 -0.86
CA LEU A 76 -2.96 6.28 -0.26
C LEU A 76 -2.53 4.91 -0.80
N LEU A 77 -2.30 3.97 0.09
CA LEU A 77 -2.06 2.56 -0.23
C LEU A 77 -3.38 1.81 -0.34
N SER A 78 -3.54 1.04 -1.41
CA SER A 78 -4.77 0.31 -1.70
C SER A 78 -4.49 -1.03 -2.37
N MET A 79 -5.36 -2.02 -2.12
CA MET A 79 -5.21 -3.37 -2.64
C MET A 79 -5.56 -3.45 -4.12
N ALA A 80 -4.68 -4.05 -4.93
CA ALA A 80 -5.03 -4.45 -6.28
C ALA A 80 -5.80 -5.77 -6.24
N ASN A 81 -6.84 -5.89 -7.07
CA ASN A 81 -7.67 -7.09 -7.17
C ASN A 81 -8.14 -7.28 -8.62
N ALA A 82 -8.69 -8.46 -8.90
CA ALA A 82 -9.27 -8.85 -10.19
C ALA A 82 -10.81 -8.93 -10.11
N GLY A 83 -11.42 -8.03 -9.33
CA GLY A 83 -12.84 -8.04 -8.97
C GLY A 83 -13.08 -8.26 -7.46
N PRO A 84 -14.35 -8.20 -7.02
CA PRO A 84 -14.69 -8.27 -5.60
C PRO A 84 -14.10 -9.49 -4.90
N ASN A 85 -13.57 -9.30 -3.69
CA ASN A 85 -13.02 -10.35 -2.82
C ASN A 85 -11.85 -11.14 -3.44
N THR A 86 -11.01 -10.49 -4.24
CA THR A 86 -9.84 -11.13 -4.85
C THR A 86 -8.52 -10.48 -4.49
N ASN A 87 -8.43 -9.91 -3.28
CA ASN A 87 -7.22 -9.29 -2.76
C ASN A 87 -6.12 -10.34 -2.59
N GLY A 88 -4.90 -10.03 -3.00
CA GLY A 88 -3.74 -10.91 -2.87
C GLY A 88 -2.59 -10.20 -2.16
N SER A 89 -1.44 -10.13 -2.84
CA SER A 89 -0.26 -9.39 -2.37
C SER A 89 -0.03 -8.08 -3.15
N GLN A 90 -0.68 -7.94 -4.31
CA GLN A 90 -0.51 -6.76 -5.16
C GLN A 90 -1.23 -5.56 -4.56
N LEU A 91 -0.56 -4.42 -4.58
CA LEU A 91 -1.03 -3.14 -4.07
C LEU A 91 -0.65 -2.03 -5.04
N PHE A 92 -1.30 -0.89 -4.90
CA PHE A 92 -0.91 0.34 -5.56
C PHE A 92 -0.95 1.50 -4.57
N ASN A 93 -0.29 2.59 -4.97
CA ASN A 93 -0.27 3.85 -4.25
C ASN A 93 -0.86 4.94 -5.14
N THR A 94 -1.80 5.73 -4.62
CA THR A 94 -2.40 6.83 -5.38
C THR A 94 -1.38 7.96 -5.56
N THR A 95 -1.31 8.53 -6.75
CA THR A 95 -0.50 9.74 -7.02
C THR A 95 -1.35 10.98 -7.27
N VAL A 96 -2.66 10.78 -7.31
CA VAL A 96 -3.73 11.79 -7.46
C VAL A 96 -5.00 11.20 -6.83
N PRO A 97 -6.03 12.01 -6.53
CA PRO A 97 -7.34 11.46 -6.16
C PRO A 97 -7.91 10.55 -7.27
N THR A 98 -8.36 9.34 -6.92
CA THR A 98 -8.88 8.32 -7.84
C THR A 98 -10.25 7.78 -7.40
N PRO A 99 -11.32 8.62 -7.36
CA PRO A 99 -12.63 8.23 -6.82
C PRO A 99 -13.33 7.12 -7.59
N HIS A 100 -12.91 6.82 -8.82
CA HIS A 100 -13.46 5.73 -9.63
C HIS A 100 -13.09 4.32 -9.09
N LEU A 101 -12.15 4.26 -8.14
CA LEU A 101 -11.71 3.05 -7.43
C LEU A 101 -12.47 2.85 -6.10
N ASP A 102 -13.25 3.84 -5.66
CA ASP A 102 -14.03 3.75 -4.42
C ASP A 102 -15.04 2.61 -4.49
N GLY A 103 -15.17 1.85 -3.39
CA GLY A 103 -16.04 0.69 -3.32
C GLY A 103 -15.56 -0.54 -4.10
N LYS A 104 -14.36 -0.47 -4.69
CA LYS A 104 -13.75 -1.57 -5.47
C LYS A 104 -12.41 -2.02 -4.94
N HIS A 105 -11.65 -1.11 -4.36
CA HIS A 105 -10.32 -1.37 -3.81
C HIS A 105 -10.25 -0.93 -2.36
N VAL A 106 -9.71 -1.80 -1.50
CA VAL A 106 -9.60 -1.55 -0.06
C VAL A 106 -8.38 -0.66 0.19
N VAL A 107 -8.62 0.56 0.66
CA VAL A 107 -7.58 1.45 1.17
C VAL A 107 -7.17 0.99 2.56
N PHE A 108 -5.86 0.79 2.78
CA PHE A 108 -5.36 0.20 4.03
C PHE A 108 -4.20 0.97 4.67
N GLY A 109 -3.74 2.05 4.05
CA GLY A 109 -2.69 2.87 4.64
C GLY A 109 -2.38 4.09 3.80
N GLN A 110 -1.30 4.77 4.19
CA GLN A 110 -0.80 5.95 3.48
C GLN A 110 0.71 6.12 3.62
N VAL A 111 1.31 6.85 2.68
CA VAL A 111 2.69 7.29 2.74
C VAL A 111 2.76 8.55 3.59
N ILE A 112 3.45 8.49 4.73
CA ILE A 112 3.63 9.64 5.63
C ILE A 112 5.01 10.31 5.46
N LYS A 113 5.99 9.60 4.88
CA LYS A 113 7.28 10.17 4.47
C LYS A 113 7.75 9.58 3.16
N GLY A 114 8.41 10.40 2.37
CA GLY A 114 9.03 10.02 1.10
C GLY A 114 8.24 10.42 -0.13
N LEU A 115 6.99 10.90 -0.03
CA LEU A 115 6.09 11.25 -1.17
C LEU A 115 6.76 11.81 -2.44
N GLY A 116 7.82 12.64 -2.32
CA GLY A 116 8.65 13.10 -3.43
C GLY A 116 9.19 12.01 -4.38
N TRP A 117 9.38 10.75 -3.94
CA TRP A 117 9.79 9.64 -4.82
C TRP A 117 8.73 9.25 -5.86
N GLN A 118 7.45 9.51 -5.59
CA GLN A 118 6.34 9.10 -6.46
C GLN A 118 6.35 9.85 -7.80
N GLY A 119 6.86 11.08 -7.81
CA GLY A 119 7.12 11.83 -9.04
C GLY A 119 8.11 11.12 -9.96
N CYS A 120 9.11 10.41 -9.41
CA CYS A 120 10.12 9.68 -10.18
C CYS A 120 9.60 8.39 -10.82
N LEU A 121 8.64 7.68 -10.22
CA LEU A 121 8.00 6.53 -10.90
C LEU A 121 7.07 6.98 -12.03
N LYS A 122 6.39 8.13 -11.88
CA LYS A 122 5.55 8.69 -12.95
C LYS A 122 6.39 9.03 -14.19
N CYS A 123 7.66 9.42 -14.03
CA CYS A 123 8.59 9.61 -15.15
C CYS A 123 8.91 8.32 -15.93
N ARG A 124 8.51 7.13 -15.48
CA ARG A 124 8.73 5.86 -16.19
C ARG A 124 7.47 5.14 -16.65
N SER A 125 6.27 5.60 -16.28
CA SER A 125 4.99 5.04 -16.72
C SER A 125 4.27 5.96 -17.70
N GLU A 126 4.97 6.40 -18.74
CA GLU A 126 4.34 6.63 -20.04
C GLU A 126 4.39 5.28 -20.76
N TRP A 127 3.24 4.62 -20.92
CA TRP A 127 2.80 3.63 -21.92
C TRP A 127 1.66 2.77 -21.33
#